data_AF-A0A969S6W1-F1
#
_entry.id   AF-A0A969S6W1-F1
#
_cell.length_a   1.000
_cell.length_b   1.000
_cell.length_c   1.000
_cell.angle_alpha   90.00
_cell.angle_beta   90.00
_cell.angle_gamma   90.00
#
_symmetry.space_group_name_H-M   'P 1'
#
loop_
_entity.id
_entity.type
_entity.pdbx_description
1 polymer ?
#
loop_
_entity_poly.entity_id
_entity_poly.type
_entity_poly.pdbx_seq_one_letter_code
_entity_poly.pdbx_strand_id
1 'polypeptide(L)' 'MQTLAQFPLMGKECAEIIEGLRSIPVNNYIIFYRPIDNGIKVIRVLHGARDIEKSF' A
#
# COMPACT_ATOMS: atom_id res chain seq x y z
N MET A 1 4.18 -3.39 13.46
CA MET A 1 3.21 -3.06 12.39
C MET A 1 1.78 -3.09 12.94
N GLN A 2 1.43 -2.17 13.84
CA GLN A 2 0.06 -2.08 14.40
C GLN A 2 -0.67 -0.80 13.96
N THR A 3 0.10 0.20 13.52
CA THR A 3 -0.36 1.55 13.15
C THR A 3 -1.20 1.59 11.87
N LEU A 4 -0.89 0.74 10.87
CA LEU A 4 -1.54 0.84 9.55
C LEU A 4 -3.00 0.33 9.57
N ALA A 5 -3.30 -0.66 10.41
CA ALA A 5 -4.68 -1.11 10.62
C ALA A 5 -5.49 -0.13 11.49
N GLN A 6 -4.82 0.60 12.39
CA GLN A 6 -5.43 1.64 13.24
C GLN A 6 -5.68 2.95 12.48
N PHE A 7 -4.84 3.26 11.49
CA PHE A 7 -4.94 4.47 10.67
C PHE A 7 -4.89 4.10 9.18
N PRO A 8 -5.91 3.41 8.64
CA PRO A 8 -5.87 2.87 7.28
C PRO A 8 -5.80 3.95 6.18
N LEU A 9 -6.12 5.20 6.49
CA LEU A 9 -6.07 6.31 5.54
C LEU A 9 -4.69 7.00 5.47
N MET A 10 -3.69 6.59 6.25
CA MET A 10 -2.38 7.26 6.30
C MET A 10 -1.51 7.07 5.04
N GLY A 11 -1.71 6.00 4.28
CA GLY A 11 -1.02 5.79 3.01
C GLY A 11 -1.47 6.77 1.93
N LYS A 12 -0.65 6.98 0.90
CA LYS A 12 -0.99 7.80 -0.28
C LYS A 12 -2.07 7.09 -1.08
N GLU A 13 -3.14 7.81 -1.43
CA GLU A 13 -4.16 7.29 -2.34
C GLU A 13 -3.62 7.21 -3.77
N CYS A 14 -3.91 6.09 -4.44
CA CYS A 14 -3.53 5.79 -5.81
C CYS A 14 -4.78 5.55 -6.66
N ALA A 15 -5.78 6.44 -6.52
CA ALA A 15 -7.06 6.34 -7.23
C ALA A 15 -6.88 6.40 -8.75
N GLU A 16 -5.79 7.00 -9.23
CA GLU A 16 -5.40 7.01 -10.65
C GLU A 16 -5.07 5.61 -11.20
N ILE A 17 -4.73 4.65 -10.33
CA ILE A 17 -4.46 3.25 -10.72
C ILE A 17 -5.71 2.42 -10.49
N ILE A 18 -6.23 2.44 -9.26
CA ILE A 18 -7.50 1.79 -8.91
C ILE A 18 -8.14 2.53 -7.74
N GLU A 19 -9.44 2.80 -7.82
CA GLU A 19 -10.20 3.41 -6.74
C GLU A 19 -10.02 2.67 -5.40
N GLY A 20 -9.87 3.47 -4.34
CA GLY A 20 -9.65 3.01 -2.97
C GLY A 20 -8.27 2.39 -2.70
N LEU A 21 -7.42 2.20 -3.72
CA LEU A 21 -6.05 1.69 -3.54
C LEU A 21 -5.20 2.74 -2.82
N ARG A 22 -4.43 2.29 -1.83
CA ARG A 22 -3.45 3.12 -1.12
C ARG A 22 -2.08 2.46 -1.14
N SER A 23 -1.04 3.28 -1.12
CA SER A 23 0.35 2.83 -1.03
C SER A 23 1.04 3.45 0.18
N ILE A 24 1.93 2.69 0.81
CA ILE A 24 2.80 3.23 1.85
C ILE A 24 4.22 2.65 1.72
N PRO A 25 5.27 3.49 1.73
CA PRO A 25 6.64 3.00 1.80
C PRO A 25 6.95 2.53 3.22
N VAL A 26 7.52 1.33 3.34
CA VAL A 26 8.02 0.76 4.59
C VAL A 26 9.42 0.19 4.32
N ASN A 27 10.44 0.88 4.79
CA ASN A 27 11.84 0.59 4.49
C ASN A 27 12.07 0.45 2.98
N ASN A 28 12.53 -0.72 2.52
CA ASN A 28 12.79 -1.02 1.11
C ASN A 28 11.57 -1.59 0.38
N TYR A 29 10.36 -1.46 0.93
CA TYR A 29 9.14 -1.99 0.34
C TYR A 29 8.09 -0.90 0.13
N ILE A 30 7.25 -1.11 -0.88
CA ILE A 30 6.00 -0.38 -1.06
C ILE A 30 4.87 -1.37 -0.85
N ILE A 31 4.01 -1.08 0.13
CA ILE A 31 2.83 -1.88 0.44
C ILE A 31 1.63 -1.22 -0.22
N PHE A 32 0.96 -1.95 -1.11
CA PHE A 32 -0.32 -1.58 -1.69
C PHE A 32 -1.46 -2.26 -0.94
N TYR A 33 -2.44 -1.50 -0.49
CA TYR A 33 -3.52 -1.99 0.35
C TYR A 33 -4.82 -1.22 0.13
N ARG A 34 -5.92 -1.72 0.69
CA ARG A 34 -7.21 -1.00 0.80
C ARG A 34 -7.69 -1.00 2.25
N PRO A 35 -8.28 0.10 2.74
CA PRO A 35 -9.07 0.09 3.97
C PRO A 35 -10.22 -0.91 3.88
N ILE A 36 -10.51 -1.59 4.98
CA ILE A 36 -11.71 -2.40 5.21
C ILE A 36 -12.25 -2.08 6.61
N ASP A 37 -13.48 -2.48 6.92
CA ASP A 37 -14.19 -2.07 8.15
C ASP A 37 -13.40 -2.25 9.45
N ASN A 38 -12.52 -3.25 9.52
CA ASN A 38 -11.72 -3.54 10.72
C ASN A 38 -10.21 -3.59 10.44
N GLY A 39 -9.73 -2.79 9.48
CA GLY A 39 -8.30 -2.62 9.23
C GLY A 39 -7.96 -2.41 7.77
N ILE A 40 -7.04 -3.23 7.25
CA ILE A 40 -6.57 -3.14 5.86
C ILE A 40 -6.51 -4.51 5.19
N LYS A 41 -6.73 -4.53 3.88
CA LYS A 41 -6.41 -5.66 3.02
C LYS A 41 -5.16 -5.34 2.21
N VAL A 42 -4.07 -6.05 2.46
CA VAL A 42 -2.85 -5.94 1.65
C VAL A 42 -3.07 -6.64 0.31
N ILE A 43 -2.82 -5.91 -0.77
CA ILE A 43 -3.00 -6.38 -2.16
C ILE A 43 -1.67 -6.88 -2.73
N ARG A 44 -0.61 -6.07 -2.55
CA ARG A 44 0.74 -6.36 -3.02
C ARG A 44 1.78 -5.71 -2.11
N VAL A 45 2.95 -6.34 -2.04
CA VAL A 45 4.15 -5.78 -1.44
C VAL A 45 5.25 -5.87 -2.48
N LEU A 46 5.82 -4.74 -2.86
CA LEU A 46 6.88 -4.65 -3.86
C LEU A 46 8.18 -4.24 -3.19
N HIS A 47 9.32 -4.82 -3.57
CA HIS A 47 10.62 -4.35 -3.11
C HIS A 47 11.06 -3.15 -3.96
N GLY A 48 11.20 -1.98 -3.34
CA GLY A 48 11.40 -0.68 -4.00
C GLY A 48 12.63 -0.60 -4.91
N ALA A 49 13.66 -1.42 -4.66
CA ALA A 49 14.86 -1.46 -5.51
C ALA A 49 14.84 -2.53 -6.62
N ARG A 50 13.84 -3.42 -6.68
CA ARG A 50 13.89 -4.59 -7.58
C ARG A 50 12.64 -4.77 -8.46
N ASP A 51 11.48 -4.29 -8.01
CA ASP A 51 10.20 -4.55 -8.69
C ASP A 51 9.60 -3.33 -9.40
N ILE A 52 10.05 -2.11 -9.09
CA ILE A 52 9.56 -0.89 -9.77
C ILE A 52 10.00 -0.88 -11.24
N GLU A 53 11.20 -1.37 -11.55
CA GLU A 53 11.69 -1.47 -12.94
C GLU A 53 11.03 -2.60 -13.75
N LYS A 54 10.41 -3.60 -13.09
CA LYS A 54 9.80 -4.76 -13.77
C LYS A 54 8.28 -4.65 -13.97
N SER A 55 7.65 -3.57 -13.50
CA SER A 55 6.18 -3.45 -13.47
C SER A 55 5.61 -2.35 -14.38
N PHE A 56 6.41 -1.81 -15.30
CA PHE A 56 5.97 -0.89 -16.36
C PHE A 56 6.10 -1.55 -17.74
#